data_AF-A0A2C3X4M5-F1
#
_entry.id   AF-A0A2C3X4M5-F1
#
_cell.length_a   1.000
_cell.length_b   1.000
_cell.length_c   1.000
_cell.angle_alpha   90.00
_cell.angle_beta   90.00
_cell.angle_gamma   90.00
#
_symmetry.space_group_name_H-M   'P 1'
#
loop_
_entity.id
_entity.type
_entity.pdbx_description
1 polymer ?
#
loop_
_entity_poly.entity_id
_entity_poly.type
_entity_poly.pdbx_seq_one_letter_code
_entity_poly.pdbx_strand_id
1 'polypeptide(L)'
;MTLKKKQKIHSPILDETLPHQMNFPSFKGTGKQMQQPFINQYDVVIGDSKYNSKNSPLNNWSDEVDPAIMAGEEWIHPTNDIGWISEENQEVLRNKTDGVEDSFMHPQFGIND
;
A
#
# COMPACT_ATOMS: atom_id res chain seq x y z
N MET A 1 -30.98 -3.87 6.27
CA MET A 1 -29.54 -3.67 5.99
C MET A 1 -28.86 -3.33 7.31
N THR A 2 -28.08 -4.25 7.87
CA THR A 2 -27.42 -4.04 9.17
C THR A 2 -26.18 -3.19 8.97
N LEU A 3 -26.16 -1.98 9.53
CA LEU A 3 -25.00 -1.09 9.52
C LEU A 3 -23.86 -1.79 10.30
N LYS A 4 -22.88 -2.40 9.60
CA LYS A 4 -21.62 -2.83 10.22
C LYS A 4 -21.02 -1.61 10.92
N LYS A 5 -20.77 -1.69 12.23
CA LYS A 5 -20.02 -0.66 12.98
C LYS A 5 -18.71 -0.40 12.23
N LYS A 6 -18.42 0.86 11.86
CA LYS A 6 -17.13 1.23 11.27
C LYS A 6 -16.01 0.79 12.22
N GLN A 7 -15.27 -0.22 11.81
CA GLN A 7 -14.10 -0.68 12.54
C GLN A 7 -13.09 0.46 12.55
N LYS A 8 -12.58 0.84 13.74
CA LYS A 8 -11.58 1.90 13.84
C LYS A 8 -10.23 1.31 13.45
N ILE A 9 -9.83 1.50 12.19
CA ILE A 9 -8.53 1.07 11.68
C ILE A 9 -7.48 2.06 12.16
N HIS A 10 -6.38 1.55 12.71
CA HIS A 10 -5.26 2.40 13.10
C HIS A 10 -4.43 2.72 11.85
N SER A 11 -4.22 4.01 11.60
CA SER A 11 -3.40 4.47 10.49
C SER A 11 -1.94 4.57 10.92
N PRO A 12 -1.00 4.02 10.14
CA PRO A 12 0.43 4.18 10.38
C PRO A 12 0.98 5.52 9.86
N ILE A 13 0.15 6.33 9.19
CA ILE A 13 0.57 7.60 8.59
C ILE A 13 0.85 8.64 9.67
N LEU A 14 2.01 9.29 9.55
CA LEU A 14 2.42 10.42 10.39
C LEU A 14 2.98 11.52 9.49
N ASP A 15 2.37 12.71 9.50
CA ASP A 15 2.77 13.88 8.70
C ASP A 15 3.06 13.56 7.22
N GLU A 16 2.12 12.87 6.55
CA GLU A 16 2.23 12.47 5.14
C GLU A 16 3.45 11.57 4.85
N THR A 17 3.89 10.76 5.82
CA THR A 17 4.92 9.74 5.63
C THR A 17 4.66 8.49 6.49
N LEU A 18 5.52 7.47 6.36
CA LEU A 18 5.48 6.19 7.08
C LEU A 18 6.80 5.98 7.83
N PRO A 19 6.96 6.51 9.05
CA PRO A 19 8.24 6.53 9.76
C PRO A 19 8.81 5.15 10.10
N HIS A 20 7.98 4.12 10.19
CA HIS A 20 8.41 2.74 10.44
C HIS A 20 9.02 2.07 9.21
N GLN A 21 8.82 2.63 8.01
CA GLN A 21 9.46 2.17 6.78
C GLN A 21 10.70 3.03 6.52
N MET A 22 11.87 2.40 6.59
CA MET A 22 13.14 3.08 6.33
C MET A 22 13.14 3.70 4.93
N ASN A 23 13.58 4.95 4.81
CA ASN A 23 13.67 5.70 3.55
C ASN A 23 12.33 5.94 2.82
N PHE A 24 11.19 5.74 3.49
CA PHE A 24 9.91 6.09 2.88
C PHE A 24 9.81 7.62 2.70
N PRO A 25 9.40 8.12 1.53
CA PRO A 25 9.35 9.56 1.29
C PRO A 25 8.22 10.24 2.08
N SER A 26 8.29 11.56 2.18
CA SER A 26 7.14 12.35 2.59
C SER A 26 6.38 12.84 1.35
N PHE A 27 5.06 12.70 1.38
CA PHE A 27 4.15 13.22 0.36
C PHE A 27 3.85 14.71 0.57
N LYS A 28 4.32 15.31 1.66
CA LYS A 28 4.09 16.73 2.00
C LYS A 28 4.65 17.65 0.91
N GLY A 29 3.81 18.57 0.43
CA GLY A 29 4.20 19.56 -0.59
C GLY A 29 4.25 19.02 -2.03
N THR A 30 3.97 17.73 -2.23
CA THR A 30 3.92 17.10 -3.57
C THR A 30 2.61 17.41 -4.31
N GLY A 31 1.54 17.77 -3.57
CA GLY A 31 0.19 17.93 -4.11
C GLY A 31 -0.63 16.64 -4.05
N LYS A 32 -0.02 15.49 -3.75
CA LYS A 32 -0.68 14.23 -3.46
C LYS A 32 -0.85 14.07 -1.94
N GLN A 33 -1.96 13.50 -1.50
CA GLN A 33 -2.23 13.19 -0.09
C GLN A 33 -2.18 11.68 0.13
N MET A 34 -1.60 11.25 1.24
CA MET A 34 -1.62 9.85 1.64
C MET A 34 -3.04 9.40 1.97
N GLN A 35 -3.42 8.23 1.46
CA GLN A 35 -4.73 7.64 1.72
C GLN A 35 -4.72 6.85 3.04
N GLN A 36 -5.83 6.93 3.77
CA GLN A 36 -6.00 6.13 4.98
C GLN A 36 -6.21 4.65 4.65
N PRO A 37 -5.80 3.73 5.53
CA PRO A 37 -6.09 2.31 5.35
C PRO A 37 -7.58 2.05 5.17
N PHE A 38 -7.91 1.05 4.35
CA PHE A 38 -9.29 0.69 4.04
C PHE A 38 -9.52 -0.82 4.16
N ILE A 39 -10.78 -1.24 4.11
CA ILE A 39 -11.16 -2.66 4.07
C ILE A 39 -11.62 -2.96 2.64
N ASN A 40 -11.06 -4.00 2.04
CA ASN A 40 -11.45 -4.45 0.70
C ASN A 40 -12.71 -5.33 0.73
N GLN A 41 -13.14 -5.80 -0.45
CA GLN A 41 -14.35 -6.62 -0.58
C GLN A 41 -14.30 -7.97 0.16
N TYR A 42 -13.11 -8.45 0.52
CA TYR A 42 -12.89 -9.72 1.22
C TYR A 42 -12.77 -9.56 2.75
N ASP A 43 -13.15 -8.39 3.29
CA ASP A 43 -13.00 -8.04 4.71
C ASP A 43 -11.50 -8.08 5.16
N VAL A 44 -10.56 -7.72 4.25
CA VAL A 44 -9.12 -7.57 4.55
C VAL A 44 -8.76 -6.09 4.67
N VAL A 45 -7.97 -5.75 5.70
CA VAL A 45 -7.44 -4.39 5.91
C VAL A 45 -6.20 -4.17 5.02
N ILE A 46 -6.24 -3.12 4.20
CA ILE A 46 -5.21 -2.71 3.25
C ILE A 46 -4.57 -1.40 3.74
N GLY A 47 -3.24 -1.34 3.79
CA GLY A 47 -2.48 -0.13 4.13
C GLY A 47 -2.19 0.11 5.62
N ASP A 48 -2.58 -0.78 6.54
CA ASP A 48 -2.29 -0.62 7.98
C ASP A 48 -0.87 -1.06 8.39
N SER A 49 -0.09 -1.59 7.45
CA SER A 49 1.26 -2.15 7.61
C SER A 49 1.36 -3.34 8.57
N LYS A 50 0.24 -4.00 8.91
CA LYS A 50 0.24 -5.15 9.84
C LYS A 50 0.12 -6.49 9.15
N TYR A 51 -0.37 -6.51 7.91
CA TYR A 51 -0.60 -7.74 7.12
C TYR A 51 -1.38 -8.82 7.89
N ASN A 52 -2.25 -8.40 8.82
CA ASN A 52 -2.87 -9.30 9.78
C ASN A 52 -4.38 -9.11 9.79
N SER A 53 -5.03 -9.72 8.80
CA SER A 53 -6.48 -9.78 8.71
C SER A 53 -6.91 -11.24 8.76
N LYS A 54 -7.89 -11.56 9.61
CA LYS A 54 -8.36 -12.95 9.78
C LYS A 54 -8.76 -13.62 8.46
N ASN A 55 -9.35 -12.87 7.54
CA ASN A 55 -9.82 -13.35 6.24
C ASN A 55 -8.76 -13.22 5.13
N SER A 56 -7.53 -12.81 5.45
CA SER A 56 -6.45 -12.69 4.46
C SER A 56 -6.02 -14.07 3.96
N PRO A 57 -5.76 -14.25 2.66
CA PRO A 57 -5.10 -15.43 2.12
C PRO A 57 -3.75 -15.70 2.79
N LEU A 58 -3.00 -14.66 3.19
CA LEU A 58 -1.73 -14.80 3.91
C LEU A 58 -1.90 -15.43 5.30
N ASN A 59 -2.98 -15.11 6.01
CA ASN A 59 -3.27 -15.68 7.33
C ASN A 59 -3.80 -17.12 7.25
N ASN A 60 -4.28 -17.55 6.08
CA ASN A 60 -4.88 -18.86 5.84
C ASN A 60 -4.17 -19.61 4.71
N TRP A 61 -2.87 -19.35 4.52
CA TRP A 61 -2.10 -19.89 3.41
C TRP A 61 -2.01 -21.42 3.46
N SER A 62 -2.16 -22.06 2.30
CA SER A 62 -1.92 -23.48 2.10
C SER A 62 -1.54 -23.73 0.62
N ASP A 63 -1.10 -24.94 0.30
CA ASP A 63 -0.78 -25.33 -1.09
C ASP A 63 -2.02 -25.34 -2.01
N GLU A 64 -3.22 -25.22 -1.44
CA GLU A 64 -4.49 -25.16 -2.16
C GLU A 64 -4.93 -23.73 -2.47
N VAL A 65 -4.29 -22.72 -1.87
CA VAL A 65 -4.61 -21.31 -2.10
C VAL A 65 -3.96 -20.85 -3.40
N ASP A 66 -4.78 -20.53 -4.40
CA ASP A 66 -4.29 -19.90 -5.64
C ASP A 66 -3.78 -18.47 -5.34
N PRO A 67 -2.47 -18.18 -5.55
CA PRO A 67 -1.92 -16.85 -5.33
C PRO A 67 -2.61 -15.74 -6.13
N ALA A 68 -3.23 -16.09 -7.27
CA ALA A 68 -3.96 -15.13 -8.11
C ALA A 68 -5.13 -14.47 -7.37
N ILE A 69 -5.61 -15.04 -6.26
CA ILE A 69 -6.64 -14.40 -5.41
C ILE A 69 -6.19 -13.05 -4.84
N MET A 70 -4.88 -12.82 -4.71
CA MET A 70 -4.28 -11.58 -4.24
C MET A 70 -3.86 -10.64 -5.39
N ALA A 71 -4.27 -10.92 -6.62
CA ALA A 71 -4.10 -10.02 -7.75
C ALA A 71 -5.27 -9.04 -7.86
N GLY A 72 -5.01 -7.83 -8.36
CA GLY A 72 -6.03 -6.80 -8.59
C GLY A 72 -5.87 -5.56 -7.73
N GLU A 73 -6.60 -4.50 -8.11
CA GLU A 73 -6.50 -3.17 -7.48
C GLU A 73 -6.94 -3.18 -6.01
N GLU A 74 -7.81 -4.11 -5.60
CA GLU A 74 -8.32 -4.19 -4.23
C GLU A 74 -7.28 -4.65 -3.19
N TRP A 75 -6.12 -5.09 -3.66
CA TRP A 75 -4.97 -5.50 -2.83
C TRP A 75 -3.88 -4.44 -2.79
N ILE A 76 -4.01 -3.36 -3.57
CA ILE A 76 -3.00 -2.32 -3.72
C ILE A 76 -3.42 -1.09 -2.91
N HIS A 77 -2.52 -0.59 -2.05
CA HIS A 77 -2.73 0.69 -1.40
C HIS A 77 -2.07 1.82 -2.20
N PRO A 78 -2.80 2.86 -2.65
CA PRO A 78 -2.26 3.85 -3.60
C PRO A 78 -1.03 4.63 -3.11
N THR A 79 -0.89 4.81 -1.80
CA THR A 79 0.18 5.62 -1.19
C THR A 79 0.92 4.89 -0.06
N ASN A 80 0.74 3.58 0.08
CA ASN A 80 1.46 2.75 1.07
C ASN A 80 1.95 1.51 0.35
N ASP A 81 2.89 1.74 -0.56
CA ASP A 81 3.56 0.73 -1.35
C ASP A 81 5.07 0.85 -1.12
N ILE A 82 5.74 -0.28 -0.91
CA ILE A 82 7.18 -0.30 -0.64
C ILE A 82 8.00 0.26 -1.81
N GLY A 83 7.46 0.24 -3.03
CA GLY A 83 8.07 0.81 -4.22
C GLY A 83 8.37 2.30 -4.09
N TRP A 84 7.65 3.06 -3.25
CA TRP A 84 7.94 4.47 -2.99
C TRP A 84 9.31 4.72 -2.33
N ILE A 85 9.95 3.67 -1.78
CA ILE A 85 11.31 3.77 -1.24
C ILE A 85 12.35 3.93 -2.36
N SER A 86 12.10 3.39 -3.55
CA SER A 86 13.06 3.47 -4.67
C SER A 86 13.32 4.91 -5.11
N GLU A 87 14.57 5.20 -5.50
CA GLU A 87 14.99 6.54 -5.92
C GLU A 87 14.17 7.07 -7.10
N GLU A 88 13.86 6.22 -8.08
CA GLU A 88 13.04 6.51 -9.25
C GLU A 88 11.63 6.99 -8.85
N ASN A 89 10.94 6.23 -8.00
CA ASN A 89 9.59 6.61 -7.56
C ASN A 89 9.60 7.88 -6.69
N GLN A 90 10.66 8.08 -5.90
CA GLN A 90 10.80 9.33 -5.16
C GLN A 90 11.05 10.52 -6.09
N GLU A 91 11.77 10.34 -7.19
CA GLU A 91 11.97 11.38 -8.20
C GLU A 91 10.66 11.76 -8.88
N VAL A 92 9.84 10.77 -9.26
CA VAL A 92 8.49 10.99 -9.80
C VAL A 92 7.64 11.79 -8.80
N LEU A 93 7.68 11.42 -7.52
CA LEU A 93 6.94 12.11 -6.45
C LEU A 93 7.39 13.58 -6.29
N ARG A 94 8.69 13.87 -6.44
CA ARG A 94 9.26 15.23 -6.35
C ARG A 94 8.94 16.08 -7.57
N ASN A 95 9.02 15.51 -8.77
CA ASN A 95 8.94 16.25 -10.04
C ASN A 95 7.50 16.64 -10.43
N LYS A 96 6.48 16.21 -9.67
CA LYS A 96 5.06 16.57 -9.86
C LYS A 96 4.57 16.31 -11.30
N THR A 97 5.17 15.35 -11.98
CA THR A 97 4.80 14.97 -13.33
C THR A 97 3.52 14.15 -13.28
N ASP A 98 2.36 14.82 -13.28
CA ASP A 98 1.05 14.18 -13.45
C ASP A 98 0.82 13.67 -14.89
N GLY A 99 1.90 13.38 -15.64
CA GLY A 99 1.92 13.43 -17.09
C GLY A 99 2.29 12.16 -17.84
N VAL A 100 2.61 11.05 -17.18
CA VAL A 100 2.85 9.79 -17.87
C VAL A 100 2.08 8.72 -17.13
N GLU A 101 1.45 7.81 -17.89
CA GLU A 101 1.04 6.49 -17.46
C GLU A 101 2.28 5.71 -16.96
N ASP A 102 2.89 6.19 -15.86
CA ASP A 102 4.03 5.60 -15.18
C ASP A 102 3.53 4.31 -14.57
N SER A 103 3.55 3.26 -15.38
CA SER A 103 3.44 1.89 -14.92
C SER A 103 4.49 1.73 -13.83
N PHE A 104 4.03 1.66 -12.59
CA PHE A 104 4.81 1.26 -11.44
C PHE A 104 5.50 -0.08 -11.77
N MET A 105 6.76 -0.03 -12.17
CA MET A 105 7.53 -1.23 -12.45
C MET A 105 8.03 -1.75 -11.11
N HIS A 106 7.75 -3.03 -10.82
CA HIS A 106 8.41 -3.69 -9.69
C HIS A 106 9.93 -3.67 -9.94
N PRO A 107 10.75 -3.35 -8.92
CA PRO A 107 12.19 -3.34 -9.07
C PRO A 107 12.67 -4.71 -9.56
N GLN A 108 13.43 -4.72 -10.66
CA GLN A 108 13.88 -5.94 -11.31
C GLN A 108 14.92 -6.72 -10.48
N PHE A 109 15.53 -6.07 -9.48
CA PHE A 109 16.51 -6.65 -8.58
C PHE A 109 16.15 -6.36 -7.12
N GLY A 110 16.57 -7.24 -6.21
CA GLY A 110 16.37 -7.04 -4.79
C GLY A 110 17.09 -5.78 -4.32
N ILE A 111 16.52 -5.08 -3.34
CA ILE A 111 17.05 -3.82 -2.77
C ILE A 111 18.43 -4.00 -2.08
N ASN A 112 19.00 -5.21 -2.09
CA ASN A 112 20.24 -5.59 -1.40
C ASN A 112 21.20 -6.44 -2.26
N ASP A 113 21.02 -6.49 -3.59
CA ASP A 113 21.91 -7.22 -4.50
C ASP A 113 23.07 -6.34 -5.01
#